data_AF-A0A5C4LWV5-F1
#
_entry.id   AF-A0A5C4LWV5-F1
#
_cell.length_a   1.000
_cell.length_b   1.000
_cell.length_c   1.000
_cell.angle_alpha   90.00
_cell.angle_beta   90.00
_cell.angle_gamma   90.00
#
_symmetry.space_group_name_H-M   'P 1'
#
loop_
_entity.id
_entity.type
_entity.pdbx_description
1 polymer ?
#
loop_
_entity_poly.entity_id
_entity_poly.type
_entity_poly.pdbx_seq_one_letter_code
_entity_poly.pdbx_strand_id
1 'polypeptide(L)' 'MGDITYLKTGEGRPYLAIVIDLATRMVIGWQLAGHMHASLAATR' A
#
# COMPACT_ATOMS: atom_id res chain seq x y z
N MET A 1 3.79 7.01 9.81
CA MET A 1 2.32 6.82 9.91
C MET A 1 1.84 6.59 8.50
N GLY A 2 1.30 5.41 8.18
CA GLY A 2 0.80 5.06 6.85
C GLY A 2 -0.60 4.45 6.98
N ASP A 3 -1.48 4.76 6.03
CA ASP A 3 -2.86 4.25 5.98
C ASP A 3 -3.03 3.34 4.76
N ILE A 4 -3.85 2.29 4.89
CA ILE A 4 -4.10 1.31 3.81
C ILE A 4 -5.56 1.42 3.41
N THR A 5 -5.82 1.98 2.23
CA THR A 5 -7.16 2.06 1.64
C THR A 5 -7.33 1.04 0.52
N TYR A 6 -8.48 0.36 0.52
CA TYR A 6 -8.82 -0.67 -0.45
C TYR A 6 -9.55 -0.05 -1.64
N LEU A 7 -9.08 -0.34 -2.86
CA LEU A 7 -9.78 0.06 -4.09
C LEU A 7 -10.48 -1.15 -4.69
N LYS A 8 -11.77 -1.01 -5.00
CA LYS A 8 -12.57 -2.06 -5.62
C LYS A 8 -12.40 -1.96 -7.14
N THR A 9 -11.79 -2.96 -7.78
CA THR A 9 -11.64 -3.02 -9.25
C THR A 9 -12.53 -4.12 -9.82
N GLY A 10 -12.80 -4.10 -11.13
CA GLY A 10 -13.64 -5.10 -11.82
C GLY A 10 -13.06 -6.53 -11.82
N GLU A 11 -11.81 -6.69 -11.37
CA GLU A 11 -11.07 -7.95 -11.28
C GLU A 11 -10.99 -8.51 -9.84
N GLY A 12 -11.53 -7.80 -8.84
CA GLY A 12 -11.50 -8.22 -7.43
C GLY A 12 -11.32 -7.06 -6.44
N ARG A 13 -10.84 -7.36 -5.22
CA ARG A 13 -10.43 -6.36 -4.21
C ARG A 13 -8.89 -6.32 -4.11
N PRO A 14 -8.18 -5.64 -5.03
CA PRO A 14 -6.75 -5.44 -4.89
C PRO A 14 -6.44 -4.50 -3.71
N TYR A 15 -5.31 -4.76 -3.07
CA TYR A 15 -4.73 -3.94 -2.01
C TYR A 15 -3.78 -2.94 -2.65
N LEU A 16 -3.99 -1.65 -2.40
CA LEU A 16 -3.10 -0.57 -2.84
C LEU A 16 -2.30 -0.07 -1.64
N ALA A 17 -0.97 -0.18 -1.72
CA ALA A 17 -0.05 0.49 -0.81
C ALA A 17 0.53 1.73 -1.50
N ILE A 18 0.53 2.88 -0.83
CA ILE A 18 1.16 4.13 -1.29
C ILE A 18 2.18 4.64 -0.28
N VAL A 19 3.29 5.19 -0.77
CA VAL A 19 4.29 5.89 0.04
C VAL A 19 4.20 7.37 -0.27
N ILE A 20 3.92 8.16 0.78
CA ILE A 20 3.82 9.62 0.71
C ILE A 20 5.04 10.23 1.40
N ASP A 21 5.73 11.13 0.70
CA ASP A 21 6.71 12.02 1.33
C ASP A 21 5.97 13.12 2.09
N LEU A 22 6.18 13.19 3.41
CA LEU A 22 5.51 14.16 4.28
C LEU A 22 6.03 15.60 4.11
N ALA A 23 7.26 15.77 3.63
CA ALA A 23 7.83 17.09 3.41
C ALA A 23 7.24 17.76 2.16
N THR A 24 7.09 16.99 1.08
CA THR A 24 6.62 17.51 -0.23
C THR A 24 5.14 17.23 -0.49
N ARG A 25 4.51 16.34 0.29
CA ARG A 25 3.15 15.80 0.06
C ARG A 25 2.99 15.08 -1.28
N MET A 26 4.10 14.61 -1.86
CA MET A 26 4.09 13.87 -3.13
C MET A 26 4.02 12.37 -2.88
N VAL A 27 3.41 11.64 -3.82
CA VAL A 27 3.48 10.17 -3.87
C VAL A 27 4.81 9.80 -4.51
N ILE A 28 5.63 9.03 -3.78
CA ILE A 28 6.97 8.61 -4.23
C ILE A 28 7.05 7.12 -4.56
N GLY A 29 5.98 6.36 -4.32
CA GLY A 29 5.91 4.94 -4.67
C GLY A 29 4.54 4.33 -4.42
N TRP A 30 4.23 3.24 -5.12
CA TRP A 30 3.00 2.47 -4.95
C TRP A 30 3.16 1.00 -5.38
N GLN A 31 2.29 0.13 -4.86
CA GLN A 31 2.20 -1.28 -5.25
C GLN A 31 0.74 -1.75 -5.18
N LEU A 32 0.31 -2.55 -6.17
CA LEU A 32 -0.94 -3.30 -6.16
C LEU A 32 -0.67 -4.77 -5.87
N ALA A 33 -1.49 -5.38 -5.02
CA ALA A 33 -1.45 -6.83 -4.76
C ALA A 33 -2.86 -7.43 -4.78
N GLY A 34 -3.02 -8.62 -5.36
CA GLY A 34 -4.29 -9.35 -5.41
C GLY A 34 -4.71 -9.97 -4.07
N HIS A 35 -3.83 -9.98 -3.08
CA HIS A 35 -4.06 -10.50 -1.73
C HIS A 35 -3.16 -9.76 -0.72
N MET A 36 -3.60 -9.68 0.54
CA MET A 36 -2.81 -9.12 1.63
C MET A 36 -1.69 -10.09 2.02
N HIS A 37 -0.44 -9.77 1.72
CA HIS A 37 0.71 -10.50 2.23
C HIS A 37 1.37 -9.69 3.34
N ALA A 38 0.94 -9.90 4.59
CA ALA A 38 1.57 -9.30 5.76
C ALA A 38 2.69 -10.21 6.26
N SER A 39 3.84 -10.22 5.58
CA SER A 39 5.07 -10.72 6.22
C SER A 39 5.54 -9.65 7.18
N LEU A 40 5.18 -9.80 8.46
CA LEU A 40 5.68 -9.00 9.56
C LEU A 40 7.21 -8.94 9.45
N ALA A 41 7.77 -7.78 9.08
CA ALA A 41 9.20 -7.57 9.03
C ALA A 41 9.74 -7.51 10.47
N ALA A 42 9.94 -8.69 11.07
CA ALA A 42 10.78 -8.84 12.24
C ALA A 42 12.23 -8.87 11.74
N THR A 43 12.84 -7.69 11.63
CA THR A 43 14.30 -7.56 11.56
C THR A 43 14.86 -7.87 12.93
N ARG A 44 15.73 -8.87 12.99
CA ARG A 44 16.60 -9.16 14.13
C ARG A 44 17.76 -8.18 14.17
#